data_AF-A0A961X949-F1
#
_entry.id   AF-A0A961X949-F1
#
_cell.length_a   1.000
_cell.length_b   1.000
_cell.length_c   1.000
_cell.angle_alpha   90.00
_cell.angle_beta   90.00
_cell.angle_gamma   90.00
#
_symmetry.space_group_name_H-M   'P 1'
#
loop_
_entity.id
_entity.type
_entity.pdbx_description
1 polymer ?
#
loop_
_entity_poly.entity_id
_entity_poly.type
_entity_poly.pdbx_seq_one_letter_code
_entity_poly.pdbx_strand_id
1 'polypeptide(L)'
;AMARPEVLERLGRKNPTEPGDKGTVPQGRSMMSLARNAVHTNAAMPAPLVELLAQPDAPGRKLLQDAAASMQFSARAYHRILKVARTIADLDGAESIGRIHLAEAIAYRAVNDRIAAAA
;
A
#
# COMPACT_ATOMS: atom_id res chain seq x y z
N ALA A 1 23.62 6.52 -3.63
CA ALA A 1 23.51 5.22 -4.32
C ALA A 1 22.16 5.18 -5.05
N MET A 2 22.20 5.30 -6.37
CA MET A 2 21.03 5.40 -7.25
C MET A 2 20.22 4.09 -7.21
N ALA A 3 18.91 4.18 -7.02
CA ALA A 3 18.02 3.03 -7.13
C ALA A 3 18.06 2.50 -8.57
N ARG A 4 18.33 1.19 -8.71
CA ARG A 4 18.51 0.54 -10.01
C ARG A 4 17.17 0.50 -10.77
N PRO A 5 17.17 0.76 -12.09
CA PRO A 5 15.95 0.86 -12.92
C PRO A 5 15.20 -0.47 -13.16
N GLU A 6 15.72 -1.59 -12.66
CA GLU A 6 15.29 -2.95 -13.01
C GLU A 6 14.03 -3.42 -12.26
N VAL A 7 13.61 -2.73 -11.19
CA VAL A 7 12.43 -3.11 -10.40
C VAL A 7 11.11 -2.66 -11.07
N LEU A 8 11.16 -1.62 -11.90
CA LEU A 8 9.98 -1.06 -12.57
C LEU A 8 9.51 -1.88 -13.79
N GLU A 9 10.40 -2.68 -14.39
CA GLU A 9 10.11 -3.35 -15.67
C GLU A 9 9.35 -4.69 -15.51
N ARG A 10 9.35 -5.30 -14.32
CA ARG A 10 8.69 -6.61 -14.08
C ARG A 10 7.20 -6.54 -13.76
N LEU A 11 6.63 -5.35 -13.59
CA LEU A 11 5.21 -5.14 -13.22
C LEU A 11 4.25 -5.13 -14.42
N GLY A 12 4.72 -5.44 -15.64
CA GLY A 12 4.00 -5.14 -16.88
C GLY A 12 3.35 -6.28 -17.67
N ARG A 13 3.30 -7.56 -17.23
CA ARG A 13 2.74 -8.62 -18.10
C ARG A 13 1.79 -9.64 -17.44
N LYS A 14 0.54 -9.54 -17.91
CA LYS A 14 -0.55 -10.52 -18.10
C LYS A 14 -1.53 -10.83 -16.94
N ASN A 15 -2.76 -10.34 -17.12
CA ASN A 15 -3.99 -11.10 -16.85
C ASN A 15 -4.24 -12.10 -17.99
N PRO A 16 -4.84 -13.26 -17.69
CA PRO A 16 -6.17 -13.53 -18.24
C PRO A 16 -7.15 -14.09 -17.21
N THR A 17 -8.34 -13.51 -17.20
CA THR A 17 -9.59 -14.07 -16.69
C THR A 17 -10.11 -15.13 -17.66
N GLU A 18 -10.45 -16.34 -17.19
CA GLU A 18 -11.77 -16.99 -17.35
C GLU A 18 -11.80 -18.44 -16.78
N PRO A 19 -12.98 -18.99 -16.43
CA PRO A 19 -13.18 -19.80 -15.25
C PRO A 19 -13.51 -21.28 -15.52
N GLY A 20 -13.08 -22.16 -14.61
CA GLY A 20 -13.43 -23.59 -14.59
C GLY A 20 -13.94 -24.02 -13.22
N ASP A 21 -15.27 -24.17 -13.16
CA ASP A 21 -16.13 -24.87 -12.17
C ASP A 21 -15.39 -25.99 -11.38
N LYS A 22 -15.46 -26.12 -10.04
CA LYS A 22 -16.65 -26.49 -9.25
C LYS A 22 -16.42 -26.24 -7.76
N GLY A 23 -17.38 -25.58 -7.12
CA GLY A 23 -17.44 -25.45 -5.68
C GLY A 23 -17.95 -24.06 -5.31
N THR A 24 -19.25 -23.96 -5.06
CA THR A 24 -19.99 -22.78 -4.58
C THR A 24 -19.10 -21.76 -3.88
N VAL A 25 -18.68 -20.72 -4.60
CA VAL A 25 -17.89 -19.60 -4.07
C VAL A 25 -18.88 -18.65 -3.37
N PRO A 26 -18.83 -18.48 -2.04
CA PRO A 26 -19.53 -17.38 -1.41
C PRO A 26 -18.81 -16.10 -1.85
N GLN A 27 -19.44 -15.37 -2.77
CA GLN A 27 -18.96 -14.05 -3.18
C GLN A 27 -18.84 -13.17 -1.92
N GLY A 28 -17.63 -12.69 -1.62
CA GLY A 28 -17.42 -11.73 -0.52
C GLY A 28 -16.41 -12.10 0.58
N ARG A 29 -15.60 -13.15 0.43
CA ARG A 29 -14.46 -13.45 1.33
C ARG A 29 -13.17 -13.68 0.55
N SER A 30 -12.69 -12.62 -0.09
CA SER A 30 -11.41 -12.62 -0.82
C SER A 30 -10.24 -13.00 0.12
N MET A 31 -9.23 -13.67 -0.44
CA MET A 31 -7.91 -14.02 0.12
C MET A 31 -7.33 -12.98 1.11
N MET A 32 -7.69 -11.72 0.92
CA MET A 32 -7.41 -10.58 1.80
C MET A 32 -7.81 -10.80 3.27
N SER A 33 -8.96 -11.43 3.59
CA SER A 33 -9.38 -11.62 4.99
C SER A 33 -8.56 -12.69 5.70
N LEU A 34 -8.13 -13.73 4.98
CA LEU A 34 -7.27 -14.80 5.52
C LEU A 34 -5.87 -14.28 5.81
N ALA A 35 -5.30 -13.46 4.92
CA ALA A 35 -4.02 -12.79 5.17
C ALA A 35 -4.12 -11.78 6.33
N ARG A 36 -5.26 -11.08 6.46
CA ARG A 36 -5.54 -10.17 7.59
C ARG A 36 -5.68 -10.90 8.93
N ASN A 37 -6.18 -12.14 8.95
CA ASN A 37 -6.23 -12.95 10.17
C ASN A 37 -4.84 -13.40 10.66
N ALA A 38 -3.82 -13.47 9.79
CA ALA A 38 -2.45 -13.78 10.19
C ALA A 38 -1.73 -12.57 10.82
N VAL A 39 -2.23 -11.36 10.60
CA VAL A 39 -1.61 -10.11 11.09
C VAL A 39 -2.64 -9.27 11.83
N HIS A 40 -2.52 -9.22 13.16
CA HIS A 40 -3.46 -8.52 14.03
C HIS A 40 -3.60 -7.01 13.75
N THR A 41 -2.57 -6.35 13.18
CA THR A 41 -2.61 -4.91 12.88
C THR A 41 -1.87 -4.55 11.60
N ASN A 42 -2.30 -3.48 10.92
CA ASN A 42 -1.62 -2.97 9.73
C ASN A 42 -0.15 -2.58 9.99
N ALA A 43 0.15 -2.12 11.20
CA ALA A 43 1.52 -1.79 11.62
C ALA A 43 2.44 -3.02 11.60
N ALA A 44 1.92 -4.18 12.01
CA ALA A 44 2.65 -5.45 12.08
C ALA A 44 2.79 -6.16 10.72
N MET A 45 2.21 -5.62 9.63
CA MET A 45 2.31 -6.26 8.32
C MET A 45 3.77 -6.40 7.85
N PRO A 46 4.26 -7.61 7.51
CA PRO A 46 5.57 -7.78 6.92
C PRO A 46 5.59 -7.20 5.49
N ALA A 47 6.78 -6.80 5.01
CA ALA A 47 6.93 -6.10 3.73
C ALA A 47 6.26 -6.82 2.53
N PRO A 48 6.34 -8.14 2.37
CA PRO A 48 5.65 -8.84 1.28
C PRO A 48 4.12 -8.68 1.33
N LEU A 49 3.53 -8.62 2.52
CA LEU A 49 2.09 -8.42 2.68
C LEU A 49 1.67 -6.96 2.46
N VAL A 50 2.55 -5.99 2.73
CA VAL A 50 2.28 -4.58 2.40
C VAL A 50 2.11 -4.41 0.89
N GLU A 51 3.00 -4.98 0.09
CA GLU A 51 2.92 -4.90 -1.38
C GLU A 51 1.68 -5.59 -1.96
N LEU A 52 1.12 -6.57 -1.24
CA LEU A 52 -0.09 -7.29 -1.67
C LEU A 52 -1.37 -6.59 -1.22
N LEU A 53 -1.43 -6.13 0.04
CA LEU A 53 -2.66 -5.69 0.69
C LEU A 53 -2.83 -4.16 0.71
N ALA A 54 -1.74 -3.42 0.53
CA ALA A 54 -1.74 -1.95 0.56
C ALA A 54 -1.46 -1.36 -0.83
N GLN A 55 -1.94 -2.00 -1.90
CA GLN A 55 -1.83 -1.41 -3.23
C GLN A 55 -2.79 -0.23 -3.39
N PRO A 56 -2.28 0.97 -3.73
CA PRO A 56 -3.14 2.09 -4.02
C PRO A 56 -3.74 1.99 -5.42
N ASP A 57 -4.83 2.72 -5.62
CA ASP A 57 -5.41 2.95 -6.94
C ASP A 57 -4.45 3.74 -7.86
N ALA A 58 -4.81 3.87 -9.15
CA ALA A 58 -3.97 4.61 -10.11
C ALA A 58 -3.63 6.05 -9.66
N PRO A 59 -4.58 6.89 -9.22
CA PRO A 59 -4.25 8.24 -8.77
C PRO A 59 -3.43 8.27 -7.47
N GLY A 60 -3.63 7.33 -6.55
CA GLY A 60 -2.81 7.15 -5.36
C GLY A 60 -1.38 6.74 -5.71
N ARG A 61 -1.20 5.75 -6.59
CA ARG A 61 0.15 5.33 -7.05
C ARG A 61 0.94 6.49 -7.64
N LYS A 62 0.31 7.33 -8.46
CA LYS A 62 0.94 8.53 -9.03
C LYS A 62 1.39 9.49 -7.94
N LEU A 63 0.49 9.83 -7.00
CA LEU A 63 0.82 10.71 -5.87
C LEU A 63 1.97 10.16 -5.03
N LEU A 64 2.00 8.86 -4.78
CA LEU A 64 3.07 8.22 -4.01
C LEU A 64 4.43 8.31 -4.71
N GLN A 65 4.45 8.12 -6.03
CA GLN A 65 5.66 8.23 -6.84
C GLN A 65 6.18 9.67 -6.86
N ASP A 66 5.30 10.65 -7.08
CA ASP A 66 5.64 12.08 -7.07
C ASP A 66 6.19 12.51 -5.69
N ALA A 67 5.57 12.04 -4.61
CA ALA A 67 6.04 12.29 -3.24
C ALA A 67 7.38 11.61 -2.96
N ALA A 68 7.57 10.36 -3.39
CA ALA A 68 8.83 9.64 -3.20
C ALA A 68 10.00 10.32 -3.93
N ALA A 69 9.77 10.83 -5.14
CA ALA A 69 10.77 11.55 -5.91
C ALA A 69 11.13 12.91 -5.29
N SER A 70 10.12 13.67 -4.85
CA SER A 70 10.32 15.02 -4.29
C SER A 70 10.87 15.01 -2.86
N MET A 71 10.41 14.08 -2.02
CA MET A 71 10.77 14.00 -0.59
C MET A 71 11.87 12.97 -0.29
N GLN A 72 12.44 12.34 -1.32
CA GLN A 72 13.53 11.36 -1.22
C GLN A 72 13.27 10.24 -0.21
N PHE A 73 12.10 9.61 -0.29
CA PHE A 73 11.73 8.55 0.64
C PHE A 73 12.69 7.36 0.56
N SER A 74 13.13 6.87 1.73
CA SER A 74 13.72 5.55 1.83
C SER A 74 12.66 4.47 1.62
N ALA A 75 13.06 3.25 1.26
CA ALA A 75 12.15 2.11 1.13
C ALA A 75 11.30 1.89 2.41
N ARG A 76 11.91 2.11 3.59
CA ARG A 76 11.20 2.02 4.88
C ARG A 76 10.14 3.12 5.05
N ALA A 77 10.43 4.33 4.60
CA ALA A 77 9.46 5.43 4.62
C ALA A 77 8.27 5.14 3.69
N TYR A 78 8.55 4.63 2.49
CA TYR A 78 7.54 4.22 1.53
C TYR A 78 6.59 3.16 2.13
N HIS A 79 7.13 2.09 2.73
CA HIS A 79 6.31 1.05 3.37
C HIS A 79 5.52 1.56 4.58
N ARG A 80 6.08 2.50 5.35
CA ARG A 80 5.33 3.13 6.45
C ARG A 80 4.13 3.92 5.94
N ILE A 81 4.30 4.68 4.86
CA ILE A 81 3.19 5.44 4.24
C ILE A 81 2.09 4.49 3.79
N LEU A 82 2.42 3.39 3.12
CA LEU A 82 1.44 2.40 2.70
C LEU A 82 0.67 1.79 3.88
N LYS A 83 1.36 1.45 4.97
CA LYS A 83 0.72 0.92 6.19
C LYS A 83 -0.25 1.92 6.83
N VAL A 84 0.17 3.18 6.95
CA VAL A 84 -0.68 4.24 7.52
C VAL A 84 -1.89 4.48 6.63
N ALA A 85 -1.67 4.57 5.32
CA ALA A 85 -2.77 4.76 4.38
C ALA A 85 -3.74 3.57 4.33
N ARG A 86 -3.27 2.34 4.54
CA ARG A 86 -4.15 1.18 4.70
C ARG A 86 -5.02 1.34 5.94
N THR A 87 -4.45 1.77 7.06
CA THR A 87 -5.22 2.04 8.28
C THR A 87 -6.28 3.12 8.03
N ILE A 88 -5.94 4.22 7.35
CA ILE A 88 -6.92 5.27 7.02
C ILE A 88 -8.02 4.71 6.12
N ALA A 89 -7.66 3.95 5.06
CA ALA A 89 -8.64 3.31 4.19
C ALA A 89 -9.55 2.32 4.94
N ASP A 90 -9.02 1.56 5.89
CA ASP A 90 -9.80 0.65 6.73
C ASP A 90 -10.78 1.42 7.64
N LEU A 91 -10.36 2.57 8.19
CA LEU A 91 -11.22 3.45 8.99
C LEU A 91 -12.33 4.10 8.15
N ASP A 92 -12.03 4.43 6.90
CA ASP A 92 -13.01 4.96 5.92
C ASP A 92 -13.91 3.86 5.32
N GLY A 93 -13.70 2.59 5.67
CA GLY A 93 -14.43 1.45 5.10
C GLY A 93 -14.13 1.21 3.61
N ALA A 94 -13.03 1.75 3.10
CA ALA A 94 -12.64 1.64 1.71
C ALA A 94 -11.89 0.32 1.45
N GLU A 95 -12.29 -0.39 0.39
CA GLU A 95 -11.62 -1.63 -0.01
C GLU A 95 -10.20 -1.37 -0.52
N SER A 96 -10.01 -0.26 -1.24
CA SER A 96 -8.73 0.14 -1.85
C SER A 96 -8.16 1.42 -1.25
N ILE A 97 -6.83 1.56 -1.31
CA ILE A 97 -6.17 2.80 -0.88
C ILE A 97 -6.28 3.85 -2.00
N GLY A 98 -7.14 4.84 -1.81
CA GLY A 98 -7.26 5.99 -2.71
C GLY A 98 -6.20 7.07 -2.50
N ARG A 99 -6.19 8.04 -3.42
CA ARG A 99 -5.34 9.23 -3.34
C ARG A 99 -5.48 10.00 -2.01
N ILE A 100 -6.71 10.10 -1.47
CA ILE A 100 -6.98 10.87 -0.26
C ILE A 100 -6.28 10.24 0.96
N HIS A 101 -6.36 8.93 1.12
CA HIS A 101 -5.71 8.21 2.22
C HIS A 101 -4.18 8.34 2.16
N LEU A 102 -3.60 8.32 0.94
CA LEU A 102 -2.16 8.54 0.77
C LEU A 102 -1.74 9.97 1.09
N ALA A 103 -2.51 10.97 0.65
CA ALA A 103 -2.18 12.38 0.90
C ALA A 103 -2.12 12.65 2.41
N GLU A 104 -3.08 12.10 3.15
CA GLU A 104 -3.14 12.19 4.60
C GLU A 104 -1.97 11.44 5.27
N ALA A 105 -1.68 10.20 4.85
CA ALA A 105 -0.55 9.44 5.37
C ALA A 105 0.81 10.16 5.17
N ILE A 106 1.00 10.81 4.02
CA ILE A 106 2.21 11.61 3.73
C ILE A 106 2.27 12.84 4.64
N ALA A 107 1.15 13.55 4.82
CA ALA A 107 1.08 14.71 5.70
C ALA A 107 1.46 14.34 7.15
N TYR A 108 0.93 13.24 7.67
CA TYR A 108 1.29 12.74 9.00
C TYR A 108 2.78 12.46 9.15
N ARG A 109 3.40 11.87 8.13
CA ARG A 109 4.85 11.63 8.15
C ARG A 109 5.64 12.93 8.19
N ALA A 110 5.27 13.92 7.38
CA ALA A 110 5.96 15.21 7.37
C ALA A 110 5.91 15.90 8.73
N VAL A 111 4.77 15.79 9.44
CA VAL A 111 4.63 16.28 10.82
C VAL A 111 5.54 15.50 11.77
N ASN A 112 5.54 14.17 11.70
CA ASN A 112 6.37 13.33 12.56
C ASN A 112 7.88 13.60 12.37
N ASP A 113 8.34 13.77 11.13
CA ASP A 113 9.74 14.08 10.84
C ASP A 113 10.14 15.46 11.40
N ARG A 114 9.24 16.45 11.32
CA ARG A 114 9.48 17.79 11.92
C ARG A 114 9.59 17.73 13.43
N ILE A 115 8.71 16.97 14.10
CA ILE A 115 8.75 16.79 15.55
C ILE A 115 10.07 16.13 15.95
N ALA A 116 10.49 15.09 15.23
CA ALA A 116 11.75 14.40 15.50
C ALA A 116 12.99 15.28 15.31
N ALA A 117 12.95 16.27 14.42
CA ALA A 117 14.04 17.23 14.22
C ALA A 117 14.08 18.36 15.25
N ALA A 118 12.99 18.58 16.00
CA ALA A 118 12.86 19.63 17.00
C ALA A 118 13.11 19.18 18.45
N ALA A 119 13.32 17.87 18.65
CA ALA A 119 13.63 17.24 19.94
C ALA A 119 15.12 16.94 20.05
#